data_AF-A0A953INY3-F1
#
_entry.id   AF-A0A953INY3-F1
#
_cell.length_a   1.000
_cell.length_b   1.000
_cell.length_c   1.000
_cell.angle_alpha   90.00
_cell.angle_beta   90.00
_cell.angle_gamma   90.00
#
_symmetry.space_group_name_H-M   'P 1'
#
loop_
_entity.id
_entity.type
_entity.pdbx_description
1 polymer ?
#
loop_
_entity_poly.entity_id
_entity_poly.type
_entity_poly.pdbx_seq_one_letter_code
_entity_poly.pdbx_strand_id
1 'polypeptide(L)'
;YGGIFTPTEAAGVGVMAMLAIAITQGALNWTQLKDSLLQTADTSAMIFAIILGSEVFDAFLARSQLPMKAAEWVSATGLPPFGVMALLMLFYILLGAVMDELAMILLTLPVFFPIVAALDFGLPPEETAIWFGILVLIVVGIGLTCPPIGLNVFVVSAIARDVPITAIYRGVLPFVAADIMRLALVTAFPVIALLLVRLLD
;
A
#
# COMPACT_ATOMS: atom_id res chain seq x y z
N TYR A 1 15.49 7.53 11.98
CA TYR A 1 14.85 7.13 13.26
C TYR A 1 15.64 7.69 14.45
N GLY A 2 15.66 9.01 14.68
CA GLY A 2 16.38 9.60 15.83
C GLY A 2 15.67 9.44 17.18
N GLY A 3 14.56 8.70 17.24
CA GLY A 3 13.70 8.56 18.43
C GLY A 3 12.98 9.84 18.87
N ILE A 4 13.19 10.97 18.18
CA ILE A 4 12.69 12.28 18.62
C ILE A 4 11.19 12.44 18.38
N PHE A 5 10.65 11.81 17.32
CA PHE A 5 9.23 11.88 16.97
C PHE A 5 8.75 10.57 16.35
N THR A 6 7.56 10.13 16.75
CA THR A 6 6.79 9.10 16.03
C THR A 6 6.22 9.68 14.72
N PRO A 7 5.83 8.83 13.73
CA PRO A 7 5.27 9.32 12.48
C PRO A 7 4.03 10.22 12.66
N THR A 8 3.18 9.90 13.64
CA THR A 8 2.00 10.68 14.02
C THR A 8 2.37 12.03 14.64
N GLU A 9 3.36 12.07 15.54
CA GLU A 9 3.84 13.33 16.11
C GLU A 9 4.53 14.19 15.06
N ALA A 10 5.33 13.60 14.17
CA ALA A 10 5.98 14.30 13.07
C ALA A 10 4.96 14.93 12.10
N ALA A 11 3.88 14.21 11.78
CA ALA A 11 2.76 14.75 11.01
C ALA A 11 2.11 15.94 11.73
N GLY A 12 1.88 15.85 13.05
CA GLY A 12 1.36 16.94 13.86
C GLY A 12 2.24 18.20 13.83
N VAL A 13 3.55 18.03 13.95
CA VAL A 13 4.52 19.14 13.82
C VAL A 13 4.45 19.77 12.42
N GLY A 14 4.33 18.96 11.37
CA GLY A 14 4.15 19.43 10.00
C GLY A 14 2.89 20.28 9.82
N VAL A 15 1.76 19.85 10.38
CA VAL A 15 0.49 20.61 10.36
C VAL A 15 0.66 21.96 11.08
N MET A 16 1.30 21.97 12.25
CA MET A 16 1.55 23.20 13.00
C MET A 16 2.46 24.18 12.24
N ALA A 17 3.51 23.66 11.59
CA ALA A 17 4.40 24.47 10.76
C ALA A 17 3.66 25.07 9.55
N MET A 18 2.86 24.26 8.84
CA MET A 18 2.04 24.72 7.72
C MET A 18 1.02 25.78 8.15
N LEU A 19 0.39 25.60 9.32
CA LEU A 19 -0.54 26.57 9.87
C LEU A 19 0.15 27.91 10.18
N ALA A 20 1.34 27.89 10.78
CA ALA A 20 2.12 29.10 11.04
C ALA A 20 2.51 29.82 9.73
N ILE A 21 2.90 29.08 8.70
CA ILE A 21 3.20 29.64 7.38
C ILE A 21 1.94 30.27 6.74
N ALA A 22 0.80 29.58 6.81
CA ALA A 22 -0.46 30.09 6.25
C ALA A 22 -0.93 31.37 6.94
N ILE A 23 -0.75 31.48 8.26
CA ILE A 23 -1.05 32.69 9.04
C ILE A 23 -0.11 33.83 8.65
N THR A 24 1.20 33.57 8.57
CA THR A 24 2.20 34.61 8.25
C THR A 24 2.07 35.14 6.82
N GLN A 25 1.56 34.33 5.88
CA GLN A 25 1.26 34.76 4.51
C GLN A 25 -0.08 35.49 4.37
N GLY A 26 -0.90 35.57 5.43
CA GLY A 26 -2.22 36.21 5.37
C GLY A 26 -3.22 35.49 4.46
N ALA A 27 -2.92 34.24 4.09
CA ALA A 27 -3.70 33.45 3.13
C ALA A 27 -4.81 32.62 3.79
N LEU A 28 -5.01 32.75 5.10
CA LEU A 28 -5.90 31.91 5.90
C LEU A 28 -7.12 32.67 6.41
N ASN A 29 -8.28 32.34 5.84
CA ASN A 29 -9.58 32.80 6.32
C ASN A 29 -10.29 31.71 7.14
N TRP A 30 -11.17 32.09 8.07
CA TRP A 30 -11.94 31.14 8.89
C TRP A 30 -12.73 30.13 8.04
N THR A 31 -13.28 30.57 6.91
CA THR A 31 -13.96 29.68 5.95
C THR A 31 -13.02 28.65 5.35
N GLN A 32 -11.82 29.05 4.91
CA GLN A 32 -10.83 28.13 4.33
C GLN A 32 -10.32 27.13 5.37
N LEU A 33 -10.14 27.57 6.61
CA LEU A 33 -9.75 26.68 7.72
C LEU A 33 -10.85 25.63 7.96
N LYS A 34 -12.12 26.06 8.02
CA LYS A 34 -13.26 25.15 8.18
C LYS A 34 -13.38 24.17 7.02
N ASP A 35 -13.24 24.64 5.78
CA ASP A 35 -13.33 23.81 4.58
C ASP A 35 -12.21 22.76 4.56
N SER A 36 -10.98 23.15 4.92
CA SER A 36 -9.84 22.23 5.02
C SER A 36 -10.05 21.15 6.09
N LEU A 37 -10.62 21.52 7.24
CA LEU A 37 -10.96 20.58 8.30
C LEU A 37 -12.07 19.61 7.87
N LEU A 38 -13.10 20.10 7.19
CA LEU A 38 -14.19 19.26 6.68
C LEU A 38 -13.70 18.29 5.60
N GLN A 39 -12.84 18.73 4.68
CA GLN A 39 -12.24 17.87 3.65
C GLN A 39 -11.36 16.78 4.27
N THR A 40 -10.60 17.12 5.31
CA THR A 40 -9.80 16.16 6.08
C THR A 40 -10.70 15.15 6.81
N ALA A 41 -11.80 15.63 7.41
CA ALA A 41 -12.76 14.78 8.10
C ALA A 41 -13.47 13.82 7.13
N ASP A 42 -13.82 14.25 5.93
CA ASP A 42 -14.44 13.40 4.90
C ASP A 42 -13.51 12.27 4.46
N THR A 43 -12.25 12.61 4.15
CA THR A 43 -11.21 11.62 3.83
C THR A 43 -11.01 10.63 4.99
N SER A 44 -10.97 11.14 6.22
CA SER A 44 -10.82 10.30 7.42
C SER A 44 -12.04 9.40 7.65
N ALA A 45 -13.24 9.90 7.40
CA ALA A 45 -14.48 9.14 7.53
C ALA A 45 -14.54 7.98 6.52
N MET A 46 -14.07 8.21 5.28
CA MET A 46 -13.92 7.14 4.28
C MET A 46 -12.95 6.06 4.77
N ILE A 47 -11.80 6.44 5.32
CA ILE A 47 -10.82 5.50 5.89
C ILE A 47 -11.44 4.70 7.04
N PHE A 48 -12.12 5.37 7.98
CA PHE A 48 -12.79 4.68 9.10
C PHE A 48 -13.88 3.72 8.62
N ALA A 49 -14.66 4.09 7.60
CA ALA A 49 -15.67 3.21 7.02
C ALA A 49 -15.03 1.94 6.43
N ILE A 50 -13.89 2.06 5.75
CA ILE A 50 -13.15 0.91 5.22
C ILE A 50 -12.61 0.04 6.36
N ILE A 51 -12.02 0.63 7.41
CA ILE A 51 -11.50 -0.12 8.57
C ILE A 51 -12.63 -0.90 9.25
N LEU A 52 -13.78 -0.26 9.49
CA LEU A 52 -14.94 -0.94 10.09
C LEU A 52 -15.44 -2.09 9.22
N GLY A 53 -15.51 -1.89 7.89
CA GLY A 53 -15.86 -2.95 6.95
C GLY A 53 -14.85 -4.10 6.96
N SER A 54 -13.56 -3.78 7.04
CA SER A 54 -12.45 -4.73 7.15
C SER A 54 -12.57 -5.57 8.41
N GLU A 55 -12.80 -4.98 9.58
CA GLU A 55 -12.93 -5.74 10.83
C GLU A 55 -14.11 -6.72 10.81
N VAL A 56 -15.24 -6.31 10.22
CA VAL A 56 -16.41 -7.20 10.04
C VAL A 56 -16.06 -8.34 9.08
N PHE A 57 -15.34 -8.05 7.99
CA PHE A 57 -14.87 -9.03 7.04
C PHE A 57 -13.88 -10.02 7.69
N ASP A 58 -12.97 -9.54 8.51
CA ASP A 58 -11.98 -10.35 9.25
C ASP A 58 -12.65 -11.31 10.20
N ALA A 59 -13.66 -10.83 10.95
CA ALA A 59 -14.47 -11.68 11.81
C ALA A 59 -15.21 -12.78 11.02
N PHE A 60 -15.70 -12.46 9.82
CA PHE A 60 -16.33 -13.43 8.92
C PHE A 60 -15.33 -14.47 8.39
N LEU A 61 -14.13 -14.04 7.99
CA LEU A 61 -13.05 -14.93 7.52
C LEU A 61 -12.57 -15.87 8.63
N ALA A 62 -12.39 -15.34 9.84
CA ALA A 62 -11.98 -16.12 11.01
C ALA A 62 -13.01 -17.22 11.32
N ARG A 63 -14.32 -16.93 11.22
CA ARG A 63 -15.36 -17.95 11.42
C ARG A 63 -15.50 -18.94 10.27
N SER A 64 -15.29 -18.50 9.02
CA SER A 64 -15.40 -19.37 7.85
C SER A 64 -14.16 -20.25 7.63
N GLN A 65 -13.07 -20.00 8.36
CA GLN A 65 -11.76 -20.66 8.20
C GLN A 65 -11.23 -20.59 6.76
N LEU A 66 -11.66 -19.58 6.00
CA LEU A 66 -11.32 -19.42 4.59
C LEU A 66 -9.81 -19.26 4.37
N PRO A 67 -9.07 -18.45 5.18
CA PRO A 67 -7.62 -18.36 5.04
C PRO A 67 -6.90 -19.69 5.27
N MET A 68 -7.36 -20.48 6.26
CA MET A 68 -6.75 -21.78 6.60
C MET A 68 -6.97 -22.80 5.47
N LYS A 69 -8.19 -22.89 4.93
CA LYS A 69 -8.51 -23.74 3.78
C LYS A 69 -7.78 -23.33 2.51
N ALA A 70 -7.60 -22.02 2.28
CA ALA A 70 -6.84 -21.51 1.15
C ALA A 70 -5.36 -21.90 1.26
N ALA A 71 -4.77 -21.78 2.46
CA ALA A 71 -3.39 -22.21 2.73
C ALA A 71 -3.21 -23.72 2.53
N GLU A 72 -4.16 -24.54 2.98
CA GLU A 72 -4.17 -25.99 2.75
C GLU A 72 -4.25 -26.34 1.26
N TRP A 73 -5.10 -25.65 0.49
CA TRP A 73 -5.25 -25.86 -0.95
C TRP A 73 -3.97 -25.50 -1.71
N VAL A 74 -3.35 -24.38 -1.36
CA VAL A 74 -2.05 -23.95 -1.91
C VAL A 74 -0.94 -24.94 -1.56
N SER A 75 -0.92 -25.45 -0.32
CA SER A 75 0.03 -26.47 0.11
C SER A 75 -0.18 -27.79 -0.64
N ALA A 76 -1.43 -28.15 -0.94
CA ALA A 76 -1.80 -29.33 -1.71
C ALA A 76 -1.42 -29.23 -3.20
N THR A 77 -1.20 -28.02 -3.73
CA THR A 77 -0.77 -27.82 -5.13
C THR A 77 0.71 -28.18 -5.34
N GLY A 78 1.50 -28.34 -4.27
CA GLY A 78 2.92 -28.68 -4.34
C GLY A 78 3.81 -27.58 -4.93
N LEU A 79 3.27 -26.36 -5.07
CA LEU A 79 4.02 -25.20 -5.54
C LEU A 79 5.09 -24.80 -4.51
N PRO A 80 6.30 -24.42 -4.95
CA PRO A 80 7.29 -23.86 -4.05
C PRO A 80 6.76 -22.54 -3.44
N PRO A 81 7.08 -22.21 -2.18
CA PRO A 81 6.64 -20.99 -1.50
C PRO A 81 6.85 -19.71 -2.33
N PHE A 82 8.01 -19.59 -2.99
CA PHE A 82 8.31 -18.47 -3.89
C PHE A 82 7.40 -18.42 -5.14
N GLY A 83 6.94 -19.57 -5.64
CA GLY A 83 5.99 -19.63 -6.75
C GLY A 83 4.59 -19.13 -6.34
N VAL A 84 4.16 -19.47 -5.12
CA VAL A 84 2.92 -18.93 -4.55
C VAL A 84 3.04 -17.42 -4.36
N MET A 85 4.15 -16.95 -3.79
CA MET A 85 4.41 -15.52 -3.60
C MET A 85 4.38 -14.77 -4.94
N ALA A 86 5.02 -15.29 -5.99
CA ALA A 86 5.01 -14.66 -7.30
C ALA A 86 3.59 -14.57 -7.91
N LEU A 87 2.79 -15.64 -7.76
CA LEU A 87 1.39 -15.64 -8.20
C LEU A 87 0.55 -14.62 -7.43
N LEU A 88 0.75 -14.55 -6.12
CA LEU A 88 0.08 -13.60 -5.24
C LEU A 88 0.46 -12.16 -5.60
N MET A 89 1.75 -11.87 -5.84
CA MET A 89 2.20 -10.57 -6.32
C MET A 89 1.58 -10.19 -7.66
N LEU A 90 1.49 -11.13 -8.61
CA LEU A 90 0.83 -10.89 -9.89
C LEU A 90 -0.66 -10.57 -9.70
N PHE A 91 -1.35 -11.30 -8.83
CA PHE A 91 -2.73 -11.02 -8.46
C PHE A 91 -2.89 -9.64 -7.82
N TYR A 92 -1.99 -9.26 -6.91
CA TYR A 92 -1.97 -7.92 -6.30
C TYR A 92 -1.74 -6.81 -7.34
N ILE A 93 -0.89 -7.02 -8.35
CA ILE A 93 -0.70 -6.03 -9.43
C ILE A 93 -2.00 -5.80 -10.20
N LEU A 94 -2.73 -6.88 -10.52
CA LEU A 94 -4.02 -6.78 -11.20
C LEU A 94 -5.09 -6.12 -10.33
N LEU A 95 -5.11 -6.46 -9.04
CA LEU A 95 -6.10 -5.93 -8.10
C LEU A 95 -5.83 -4.46 -7.77
N GLY A 96 -4.56 -4.07 -7.60
CA GLY A 96 -4.14 -2.70 -7.32
C GLY A 96 -4.31 -1.76 -8.50
N ALA A 97 -4.44 -2.31 -9.70
CA ALA A 97 -4.89 -1.54 -10.84
C ALA A 97 -6.38 -1.16 -10.80
N VAL A 98 -7.20 -1.85 -10.00
CA VAL A 98 -8.65 -1.64 -9.94
C VAL A 98 -9.08 -0.94 -8.64
N MET A 99 -8.43 -1.29 -7.54
CA MET A 99 -8.77 -0.82 -6.20
C MET A 99 -7.83 0.30 -5.75
N ASP A 100 -8.38 1.22 -4.94
CA ASP A 100 -7.61 2.23 -4.22
C ASP A 100 -6.64 1.61 -3.19
N GLU A 101 -5.55 2.31 -2.88
CA GLU A 101 -4.44 1.80 -2.05
C GLU A 101 -4.90 1.34 -0.66
N LEU A 102 -5.69 2.15 0.04
CA LEU A 102 -6.09 1.86 1.42
C LEU A 102 -7.14 0.74 1.46
N ALA A 103 -8.09 0.78 0.53
CA ALA A 103 -9.12 -0.25 0.40
C ALA A 103 -8.48 -1.62 0.08
N MET A 104 -7.51 -1.63 -0.83
CA MET A 104 -6.80 -2.85 -1.20
C MET A 104 -6.06 -3.44 0.01
N ILE A 105 -5.25 -2.64 0.71
CA ILE A 105 -4.45 -3.12 1.85
C ILE A 105 -5.37 -3.68 2.94
N LEU A 106 -6.36 -2.90 3.38
CA LEU A 106 -7.21 -3.27 4.50
C LEU A 106 -8.02 -4.54 4.20
N LEU A 107 -8.58 -4.67 2.99
CA LEU A 107 -9.43 -5.84 2.67
C LEU A 107 -8.64 -7.11 2.36
N THR A 108 -7.43 -7.00 1.81
CA THR A 108 -6.70 -8.16 1.29
C THR A 108 -5.73 -8.74 2.31
N LEU A 109 -5.08 -7.88 3.11
CA LEU A 109 -4.05 -8.29 4.05
C LEU A 109 -4.55 -9.34 5.07
N PRO A 110 -5.77 -9.24 5.64
CA PRO A 110 -6.28 -10.25 6.57
C PRO A 110 -6.52 -11.63 5.93
N VAL A 111 -6.73 -11.68 4.62
CA VAL A 111 -6.90 -12.95 3.87
C VAL A 111 -5.54 -13.54 3.50
N PHE A 112 -4.66 -12.74 2.92
CA PHE A 112 -3.43 -13.21 2.30
C PHE A 112 -2.27 -13.35 3.29
N PHE A 113 -2.23 -12.52 4.34
CA PHE A 113 -1.18 -12.60 5.34
C PHE A 113 -1.13 -13.98 6.04
N PRO A 114 -2.24 -14.57 6.50
CA PRO A 114 -2.22 -15.92 7.07
C PRO A 114 -1.75 -16.99 6.10
N ILE A 115 -2.04 -16.85 4.80
CA ILE A 115 -1.60 -17.79 3.76
C ILE A 115 -0.08 -17.72 3.61
N VAL A 116 0.49 -16.52 3.54
CA VAL A 116 1.93 -16.31 3.44
C VAL A 116 2.63 -16.74 4.73
N ALA A 117 2.07 -16.44 5.89
CA ALA A 117 2.63 -16.83 7.18
C ALA A 117 2.62 -18.36 7.41
N ALA A 118 1.74 -19.10 6.73
CA ALA A 118 1.70 -20.56 6.77
C ALA A 118 2.76 -21.23 5.87
N LEU A 119 3.34 -20.49 4.93
CA LEU A 119 4.39 -20.98 4.05
C LEU A 119 5.76 -20.82 4.69
N ASP A 120 6.61 -21.85 4.55
CA ASP A 120 7.97 -21.79 5.06
C ASP A 120 8.91 -21.16 4.04
N PHE A 121 9.37 -19.94 4.35
CA PHE A 121 10.37 -19.22 3.56
C PHE A 121 11.78 -19.30 4.17
N GLY A 122 11.96 -20.02 5.28
CA GLY A 122 13.22 -20.04 6.04
C GLY A 122 13.54 -18.72 6.75
N LEU A 123 12.53 -17.88 6.96
CA LEU A 123 12.61 -16.59 7.65
C LEU A 123 11.82 -16.64 8.96
N PRO A 124 12.22 -15.87 9.99
CA PRO A 124 11.38 -15.65 11.17
C PRO A 124 9.98 -15.11 10.79
N PRO A 125 8.93 -15.44 11.56
CA PRO A 125 7.57 -14.95 11.28
C PRO A 125 7.46 -13.43 11.20
N GLU A 126 8.21 -12.71 12.05
CA GLU A 126 8.23 -11.25 12.07
C GLU A 126 8.86 -10.67 10.81
N GLU A 127 10.00 -11.22 10.37
CA GLU A 127 10.66 -10.80 9.14
C GLU A 127 9.81 -11.11 7.90
N THR A 128 9.11 -12.26 7.90
CA THR A 128 8.17 -12.64 6.84
C THR A 128 7.01 -11.64 6.75
N ALA A 129 6.48 -11.20 7.89
CA ALA A 129 5.41 -10.20 7.94
C ALA A 129 5.86 -8.83 7.42
N ILE A 130 7.03 -8.37 7.84
CA ILE A 130 7.59 -7.09 7.39
C ILE A 130 7.88 -7.15 5.89
N TRP A 131 8.52 -8.22 5.43
CA TRP A 131 8.84 -8.41 4.01
C TRP A 131 7.57 -8.45 3.15
N PHE A 132 6.55 -9.21 3.57
CA PHE A 132 5.27 -9.25 2.86
C PHE A 132 4.58 -7.87 2.83
N GLY A 133 4.59 -7.14 3.94
CA GLY A 133 4.08 -5.78 4.00
C GLY A 133 4.80 -4.85 3.01
N ILE A 134 6.13 -4.91 2.94
CA ILE A 134 6.94 -4.15 1.99
C ILE A 134 6.56 -4.52 0.54
N LEU A 135 6.41 -5.81 0.23
CA LEU A 135 6.00 -6.26 -1.10
C LEU A 135 4.62 -5.70 -1.49
N VAL A 136 3.64 -5.79 -0.59
CA VAL A 136 2.30 -5.22 -0.81
C VAL A 136 2.38 -3.72 -1.05
N LEU A 137 3.15 -2.97 -0.26
CA LEU A 137 3.36 -1.52 -0.45
C LEU A 137 3.98 -1.20 -1.81
N ILE A 138 4.97 -1.99 -2.25
CA ILE A 138 5.58 -1.85 -3.58
C ILE A 138 4.54 -2.07 -4.67
N VAL A 139 3.72 -3.11 -4.56
CA VAL A 139 2.71 -3.45 -5.57
C VAL A 139 1.58 -2.43 -5.63
N VAL A 140 1.15 -1.91 -4.49
CA VAL A 140 0.17 -0.81 -4.44
C VAL A 140 0.69 0.42 -5.19
N GLY A 141 1.96 0.78 -4.99
CA GLY A 141 2.60 1.85 -5.76
C GLY A 141 2.63 1.58 -7.27
N ILE A 142 2.84 0.32 -7.68
CA ILE A 142 2.72 -0.10 -9.08
C ILE A 142 1.28 0.02 -9.57
N GLY A 143 0.28 -0.40 -8.78
CA GLY A 143 -1.14 -0.37 -9.14
C GLY A 143 -1.63 1.05 -9.49
N LEU A 144 -1.18 2.05 -8.73
CA LEU A 144 -1.54 3.46 -8.96
C LEU A 144 -0.88 4.08 -10.21
N THR A 145 0.18 3.46 -10.74
CA THR A 145 0.99 3.98 -11.86
C THR A 145 0.87 3.16 -13.15
N CYS A 146 0.54 1.87 -13.04
CA CYS A 146 0.46 0.93 -14.14
C CYS A 146 -0.82 1.15 -14.99
N PRO A 147 -0.81 0.92 -16.32
CA PRO A 147 -1.97 1.15 -17.20
C PRO A 147 -2.99 -0.01 -17.10
N PRO A 148 -3.99 0.07 -16.19
CA PRO A 148 -5.41 -0.09 -16.58
C PRO A 148 -6.37 1.01 -16.05
N ILE A 149 -6.23 1.45 -14.79
CA ILE A 149 -6.97 2.60 -14.21
C ILE A 149 -6.01 3.71 -13.75
N GLY A 150 -4.73 3.42 -13.47
CA GLY A 150 -3.63 4.39 -13.29
C GLY A 150 -4.03 5.73 -12.67
N LEU A 151 -4.66 5.71 -11.49
CA LEU A 151 -5.35 6.88 -10.91
C LEU A 151 -4.46 8.13 -10.92
N ASN A 152 -3.17 7.97 -10.58
CA ASN A 152 -2.21 9.07 -10.58
C ASN A 152 -2.01 9.67 -11.98
N VAL A 153 -1.96 8.84 -13.02
CA VAL A 153 -1.85 9.28 -14.43
C VAL A 153 -3.12 9.99 -14.89
N PHE A 154 -4.31 9.53 -14.47
CA PHE A 154 -5.58 10.21 -14.78
C PHE A 154 -5.71 11.55 -14.08
N VAL A 155 -5.31 11.66 -12.80
CA VAL A 155 -5.29 12.93 -12.07
C VAL A 155 -4.36 13.92 -12.75
N VAL A 156 -3.15 13.49 -13.14
CA VAL A 156 -2.20 14.34 -13.88
C VAL A 156 -2.78 14.76 -15.23
N SER A 157 -3.42 13.86 -15.98
CA SER A 157 -4.07 14.20 -17.25
C SER A 157 -5.24 15.18 -17.08
N ALA A 158 -5.95 15.16 -15.94
CA ALA A 158 -7.04 16.09 -15.66
C ALA A 158 -6.54 17.52 -15.38
N ILE A 159 -5.34 17.64 -14.80
CA ILE A 159 -4.66 18.91 -14.52
C ILE A 159 -3.96 19.43 -15.79
N ALA A 160 -3.17 18.59 -16.46
CA ALA A 160 -2.44 18.90 -17.67
C ALA A 160 -3.22 18.48 -18.92
N ARG A 161 -4.34 19.17 -19.19
CA ARG A 161 -5.27 18.86 -20.30
C ARG A 161 -4.62 18.93 -21.69
N ASP A 162 -3.49 19.62 -21.81
CA ASP A 162 -2.78 19.84 -23.07
C ASP A 162 -1.89 18.65 -23.48
N VAL A 163 -1.70 17.66 -22.61
CA VAL A 163 -0.84 16.49 -22.87
C VAL A 163 -1.72 15.24 -23.06
N PRO A 164 -1.58 14.50 -24.18
CA PRO A 164 -2.35 13.28 -24.38
C PRO A 164 -1.92 12.21 -23.37
N ILE A 165 -2.89 11.48 -22.84
CA ILE A 165 -2.70 10.38 -21.86
C ILE A 165 -1.61 9.39 -22.31
N THR A 166 -1.53 9.10 -23.61
CA THR A 166 -0.53 8.20 -24.20
C THR A 166 0.91 8.71 -24.03
N ALA A 167 1.14 10.03 -24.09
CA ALA A 167 2.45 10.63 -23.85
C ALA A 167 2.84 10.55 -22.36
N ILE A 168 1.87 10.73 -21.46
CA ILE A 168 2.09 10.60 -20.01
C ILE A 168 2.45 9.15 -19.68
N TYR A 169 1.69 8.17 -20.20
CA TYR A 169 2.02 6.75 -20.01
C TYR A 169 3.38 6.36 -20.57
N ARG A 170 3.81 6.95 -21.70
CA ARG A 170 5.16 6.71 -22.24
C ARG A 170 6.26 7.20 -21.30
N GLY A 171 6.01 8.28 -20.55
CA GLY A 171 6.90 8.78 -19.52
C GLY A 171 6.90 7.93 -18.23
N VAL A 172 5.76 7.34 -17.88
CA VAL A 172 5.58 6.53 -16.66
C VAL A 172 6.04 5.07 -16.83
N LEU A 173 5.93 4.52 -18.04
CA LEU A 173 6.38 3.16 -18.37
C LEU A 173 7.80 2.79 -17.87
N PRO A 174 8.86 3.63 -18.03
CA PRO A 174 10.17 3.31 -17.48
C PRO A 174 10.18 3.22 -15.95
N PHE A 175 9.34 3.99 -15.24
CA PHE A 175 9.21 3.89 -13.79
C PHE A 175 8.48 2.61 -13.39
N VAL A 176 7.41 2.25 -14.08
CA VAL A 176 6.69 0.98 -13.84
C VAL A 176 7.63 -0.21 -14.07
N ALA A 177 8.46 -0.17 -15.12
CA ALA A 177 9.47 -1.20 -15.35
C ALA A 177 10.50 -1.28 -14.22
N ALA A 178 10.97 -0.14 -13.72
CA ALA A 178 11.87 -0.08 -12.56
C ALA A 178 11.22 -0.63 -11.29
N ASP A 179 9.93 -0.35 -11.05
CA ASP A 179 9.20 -0.86 -9.90
C ASP A 179 8.93 -2.37 -9.99
N ILE A 180 8.62 -2.89 -11.18
CA ILE A 180 8.50 -4.35 -11.41
C ILE A 180 9.85 -5.03 -11.17
N MET A 181 10.94 -4.42 -11.64
CA MET A 181 12.29 -4.93 -11.39
C MET A 181 12.63 -4.92 -9.90
N ARG A 182 12.29 -3.83 -9.19
CA ARG A 182 12.42 -3.72 -7.73
C ARG A 182 11.61 -4.81 -7.03
N LEU A 183 10.37 -5.02 -7.44
CA LEU A 183 9.49 -6.06 -6.89
C LEU A 183 10.09 -7.46 -7.08
N ALA A 184 10.57 -7.77 -8.28
CA ALA A 184 11.22 -9.06 -8.57
C ALA A 184 12.47 -9.26 -7.70
N LEU A 185 13.27 -8.21 -7.54
CA LEU A 185 14.50 -8.25 -6.74
C LEU A 185 14.19 -8.45 -5.25
N VAL A 186 13.24 -7.71 -4.69
CA VAL A 186 12.85 -7.83 -3.27
C VAL A 186 12.12 -9.14 -3.00
N THR A 187 11.36 -9.66 -3.97
CA THR A 187 10.73 -10.99 -3.87
C THR A 187 11.77 -12.11 -3.89
N ALA A 188 12.81 -12.01 -4.74
CA ALA A 188 13.85 -13.03 -4.84
C ALA A 188 14.87 -12.96 -3.69
N PHE A 189 15.15 -11.75 -3.20
CA PHE A 189 16.13 -11.50 -2.14
C PHE A 189 15.49 -10.72 -0.99
N PRO A 190 14.76 -11.40 -0.08
CA PRO A 190 14.14 -10.76 1.09
C PRO A 190 15.18 -10.05 1.97
N VAL A 191 16.44 -10.51 1.92
CA VAL A 191 17.59 -9.88 2.57
C VAL A 191 17.72 -8.40 2.21
N ILE A 192 17.37 -7.95 0.99
CA ILE A 192 17.50 -6.54 0.59
C ILE A 192 16.52 -5.66 1.37
N ALA A 193 15.30 -6.13 1.61
CA ALA A 193 14.31 -5.43 2.43
C ALA A 193 14.67 -5.50 3.92
N LEU A 194 15.21 -6.63 4.36
CA LEU A 194 15.49 -6.90 5.77
C LEU A 194 16.86 -6.40 6.23
N LEU A 195 17.80 -6.10 5.32
CA LEU A 195 19.15 -5.67 5.67
C LEU A 195 19.14 -4.42 6.54
N LEU A 196 18.27 -3.46 6.20
CA LEU A 196 18.16 -2.21 6.93
C LEU A 196 17.47 -2.40 8.29
N VAL A 197 16.52 -3.33 8.39
CA VAL A 197 15.87 -3.71 9.66
C VAL A 197 16.90 -4.37 10.59
N ARG A 198 17.63 -5.37 10.10
CA ARG A 198 18.68 -6.08 10.84
C ARG A 198 19.89 -5.24 11.24
N LEU A 199 20.09 -4.09 10.59
CA LEU A 199 21.15 -3.12 10.94
C LEU A 199 20.67 -2.07 11.96
N LEU A 200 19.35 -1.92 12.14
CA LEU A 200 18.73 -0.94 13.03
C LEU A 200 18.27 -1.54 14.37
N ASP A 201 18.08 -2.87 14.43
CA ASP A 201 17.99 -3.65 15.68
C ASP A 201 19.38 -3.90 16.29
#